data_AF-A0A2I1CJ67-F1
#
_entry.id   AF-A0A2I1CJ67-F1
#
_cell.length_a   1.000
_cell.length_b   1.000
_cell.length_c   1.000
_cell.angle_alpha   90.00
_cell.angle_beta   90.00
_cell.angle_gamma   90.00
#
_symmetry.space_group_name_H-M   'P 1'
#
loop_
_entity.id
_entity.type
_entity.pdbx_description
1 polymer ?
#
loop_
_entity_poly.entity_id
_entity_poly.type
_entity_poly.pdbx_seq_one_letter_code
_entity_poly.pdbx_strand_id
1 'polypeptide(L)'
;MKISQLILTSLVVAVSSTAAIKISTGEQINWDENYAVAWKEGKDPCRNGHLLAPVYQNPCGHNFVIDSVPYHLANCGTDDFGLYRSDDGSRVGGCTRIADQKIGCDHVAAYVHDVIKHWVCGN
;
A
#
# COMPACT_ATOMS: atom_id res chain seq x y z
N MET A 1 53.87 37.09 9.56
CA MET A 1 52.75 36.32 10.14
C MET A 1 51.95 35.72 9.00
N LYS A 2 51.91 34.38 8.87
CA LYS A 2 51.08 33.66 7.89
C LYS A 2 49.99 32.93 8.68
N ILE A 3 48.73 33.26 8.41
CA ILE A 3 47.57 32.65 9.07
C ILE A 3 47.04 31.58 8.12
N SER A 4 47.31 30.31 8.45
CA SER A 4 46.77 29.16 7.74
C SER A 4 45.29 28.99 8.08
N GLN A 5 44.41 29.09 7.09
CA GLN A 5 42.99 28.77 7.24
C GLN A 5 42.79 27.27 6.99
N LEU A 6 42.46 26.52 8.05
CA LEU A 6 41.89 25.18 7.93
C LEU A 6 40.41 25.32 7.56
N ILE A 7 40.04 24.86 6.37
CA ILE A 7 38.65 24.72 5.95
C ILE A 7 38.17 23.35 6.43
N LEU A 8 37.38 23.31 7.49
CA LEU A 8 36.60 22.12 7.90
C LEU A 8 35.39 22.00 6.98
N THR A 9 35.42 21.09 6.01
CA THR A 9 34.25 20.68 5.24
C THR A 9 33.50 19.58 6.00
N SER A 10 32.45 19.94 6.72
CA SER A 10 31.54 19.00 7.37
C SER A 10 30.63 18.35 6.32
N LEU A 11 30.79 17.04 6.10
CA LEU A 11 29.93 16.23 5.23
C LEU A 11 28.59 15.96 5.96
N VAL A 12 27.51 16.62 5.54
CA VAL A 12 26.17 16.34 6.06
C VAL A 12 25.63 15.11 5.32
N VAL A 13 25.64 13.95 5.98
CA VAL A 13 24.98 12.74 5.47
C VAL A 13 23.48 12.91 5.72
N ALA A 14 22.72 13.21 4.67
CA ALA A 14 21.27 13.19 4.72
C ALA A 14 20.80 11.74 4.84
N VAL A 15 20.40 11.33 6.05
CA VAL A 15 19.73 10.04 6.26
C VAL A 15 18.30 10.21 5.78
N SER A 16 18.04 9.88 4.51
CA SER A 16 16.69 9.77 3.98
C SER A 16 15.97 8.64 4.71
N SER A 17 15.17 9.00 5.70
CA SER A 17 14.31 8.05 6.41
C SER A 17 13.25 7.58 5.40
N THR A 18 13.43 6.40 4.81
CA THR A 18 12.36 5.78 4.04
C THR A 18 11.26 5.42 5.02
N ALA A 19 10.26 6.29 5.17
CA ALA A 19 9.08 5.99 5.96
C ALA A 19 8.52 4.66 5.45
N ALA A 20 8.34 3.72 6.37
CA ALA A 20 7.89 2.39 6.02
C ALA A 20 6.45 2.48 5.45
N ILE A 21 6.23 1.86 4.27
CA ILE A 21 4.98 1.97 3.53
C ILE A 21 3.97 0.97 4.07
N LYS A 22 2.77 1.46 4.34
CA LYS A 22 1.62 0.63 4.71
C LYS A 22 0.55 0.71 3.64
N ILE A 23 0.02 -0.46 3.27
CA ILE A 23 -1.02 -0.63 2.26
C ILE A 23 -2.18 -1.36 2.93
N SER A 24 -3.34 -0.75 2.90
CA SER A 24 -4.59 -1.41 3.27
C SER A 24 -5.06 -2.30 2.13
N THR A 25 -5.69 -3.43 2.47
CA THR A 25 -6.45 -4.23 1.51
C THR A 25 -7.83 -4.55 2.05
N GLY A 26 -8.77 -4.75 1.14
CA GLY A 26 -10.18 -4.90 1.45
C GLY A 26 -10.96 -5.40 0.26
N GLU A 27 -12.26 -5.16 0.30
CA GLU A 27 -13.17 -5.44 -0.80
C GLU A 27 -14.09 -4.25 -1.09
N GLN A 28 -14.52 -4.13 -2.34
CA GLN A 28 -15.46 -3.11 -2.81
C GLN A 28 -16.31 -3.67 -3.94
N ILE A 29 -17.61 -3.36 -3.92
CA ILE A 29 -18.47 -3.62 -5.08
C ILE A 29 -18.17 -2.58 -6.17
N ASN A 30 -17.83 -3.07 -7.36
CA ASN A 30 -17.63 -2.27 -8.55
C ASN A 30 -18.38 -2.95 -9.71
N TRP A 31 -19.37 -2.27 -10.28
CA TRP A 31 -20.17 -2.74 -11.42
C TRP A 31 -20.85 -4.09 -11.11
N ASP A 32 -21.52 -4.17 -9.96
CA ASP A 32 -22.23 -5.34 -9.43
C ASP A 32 -21.37 -6.57 -9.10
N GLU A 33 -20.05 -6.42 -9.15
CA GLU A 33 -19.10 -7.48 -8.79
C GLU A 33 -18.22 -7.02 -7.62
N ASN A 34 -17.95 -7.93 -6.68
CA ASN A 34 -17.10 -7.62 -5.53
C ASN A 34 -15.63 -7.85 -5.88
N TYR A 35 -14.80 -6.83 -5.72
CA TYR A 35 -13.37 -6.84 -6.04
C TYR A 35 -12.54 -6.75 -4.76
N ALA A 36 -11.44 -7.47 -4.72
CA ALA A 36 -10.35 -7.16 -3.82
C ALA A 36 -9.72 -5.83 -4.23
N VAL A 37 -9.52 -4.95 -3.26
CA VAL A 37 -8.97 -3.60 -3.48
C VAL A 37 -7.78 -3.32 -2.58
N ALA A 38 -6.82 -2.53 -3.07
CA ALA A 38 -5.67 -2.07 -2.30
C ALA A 38 -5.50 -0.55 -2.39
N TRP A 39 -5.04 0.07 -1.31
CA TRP A 39 -4.78 1.50 -1.26
C TRP A 39 -3.74 1.84 -0.20
N LYS A 40 -3.17 3.04 -0.27
CA LYS A 40 -2.22 3.51 0.74
C LYS A 40 -2.92 3.69 2.08
N GLU A 41 -2.37 3.13 3.14
CA GLU A 41 -2.89 3.30 4.50
C GLU A 41 -3.04 4.79 4.85
N GLY A 42 -4.17 5.15 5.46
CA GLY A 42 -4.50 6.53 5.80
C GLY A 42 -4.92 7.42 4.62
N LYS A 43 -5.00 6.88 3.40
CA LYS A 43 -5.66 7.54 2.26
C LYS A 43 -7.07 7.01 2.06
N ASP A 44 -7.89 7.84 1.42
CA ASP A 44 -9.26 7.51 1.08
C ASP A 44 -9.30 6.47 -0.06
N PRO A 45 -9.77 5.23 0.19
CA PRO A 45 -9.85 4.20 -0.83
C PRO A 45 -10.90 4.50 -1.90
N CYS A 46 -11.92 5.31 -1.60
CA CYS A 46 -12.99 5.61 -2.54
C CYS A 46 -12.50 6.41 -3.76
N ARG A 47 -11.34 7.08 -3.63
CA ARG A 47 -10.67 7.83 -4.72
C ARG A 47 -9.36 7.21 -5.18
N ASN A 48 -8.68 6.49 -4.29
CA ASN A 48 -7.30 6.03 -4.49
C ASN A 48 -7.17 4.50 -4.42
N GLY A 49 -8.29 3.78 -4.46
CA GLY A 49 -8.33 2.33 -4.48
C GLY A 49 -7.90 1.77 -5.84
N HIS A 50 -7.16 0.68 -5.79
CA HIS A 50 -6.80 -0.12 -6.95
C HIS A 50 -7.57 -1.44 -6.88
N LEU A 51 -8.40 -1.70 -7.89
CA LEU A 51 -9.02 -3.01 -8.06
C LEU A 51 -7.93 -4.01 -8.45
N LEU A 52 -7.87 -5.13 -7.75
CA LEU A 52 -6.86 -6.17 -8.00
C LEU A 52 -7.46 -7.30 -8.84
N ALA A 53 -8.50 -7.93 -8.30
CA ALA A 53 -9.21 -9.05 -8.91
C ALA A 53 -10.60 -9.18 -8.24
N PRO A 54 -11.58 -9.81 -8.91
CA PRO A 54 -12.81 -10.24 -8.23
C PRO A 54 -12.51 -11.13 -7.03
N VAL A 55 -13.29 -11.06 -5.95
CA VAL A 55 -13.01 -11.78 -4.69
C VAL A 55 -13.08 -13.32 -4.80
N TYR A 56 -13.71 -13.86 -5.84
CA TYR A 56 -13.69 -15.30 -6.14
C TYR A 56 -12.43 -15.74 -6.89
N GLN A 57 -11.57 -14.80 -7.27
CA GLN A 57 -10.25 -15.05 -7.84
C GLN A 57 -9.17 -14.73 -6.79
N ASN A 58 -7.95 -15.21 -7.02
CA ASN A 58 -6.84 -14.93 -6.13
C ASN A 58 -6.25 -13.55 -6.46
N PRO A 59 -6.26 -12.56 -5.54
CA PRO A 59 -5.68 -11.24 -5.81
C PRO A 59 -4.14 -11.23 -5.79
N CYS A 60 -3.50 -12.32 -5.36
CA CYS A 60 -2.04 -12.41 -5.37
C CYS A 60 -1.45 -12.47 -6.78
N GLY A 61 -0.29 -11.85 -6.96
CA GLY A 61 0.39 -11.72 -8.25
C GLY A 61 -0.17 -10.61 -9.16
N HIS A 62 -1.28 -9.98 -8.77
CA HIS A 62 -1.81 -8.81 -9.46
C HIS A 62 -1.00 -7.57 -9.08
N ASN A 63 -0.40 -6.92 -10.07
CA ASN A 63 0.37 -5.70 -9.87
C ASN A 63 -0.55 -4.48 -9.70
N PHE A 64 -0.20 -3.60 -8.76
CA PHE A 64 -0.83 -2.30 -8.55
C PHE A 64 0.23 -1.25 -8.21
N VAL A 65 -0.05 0.03 -8.42
CA VAL A 65 0.96 1.11 -8.28
C VAL A 65 0.50 2.11 -7.23
N ILE A 66 1.32 2.31 -6.19
CA ILE A 66 1.08 3.31 -5.15
C ILE A 66 2.29 4.23 -5.04
N ASP A 67 2.06 5.54 -5.11
CA ASP A 67 3.11 6.56 -5.11
C ASP A 67 4.21 6.31 -6.15
N SER A 68 3.83 5.87 -7.34
CA SER A 68 4.74 5.50 -8.45
C SER A 68 5.61 4.26 -8.20
N VAL A 69 5.35 3.49 -7.13
CA VAL A 69 6.04 2.23 -6.86
C VAL A 69 5.09 1.06 -7.15
N PRO A 70 5.51 0.07 -7.95
CA PRO A 70 4.70 -1.10 -8.26
C PRO A 70 4.81 -2.15 -7.13
N TYR A 71 3.66 -2.68 -6.73
CA TYR A 71 3.52 -3.69 -5.70
C TYR A 71 2.61 -4.84 -6.15
N HIS A 72 2.72 -5.97 -5.47
CA HIS A 72 1.74 -7.05 -5.53
C HIS A 72 1.59 -7.71 -4.16
N LEU A 73 0.46 -8.39 -4.00
CA LEU A 73 0.23 -9.29 -2.89
C LEU A 73 0.80 -10.68 -3.22
N ALA A 74 1.36 -11.38 -2.23
CA ALA A 74 1.81 -12.76 -2.38
C ALA A 74 1.42 -13.61 -1.17
N ASN A 75 1.38 -14.94 -1.38
CA ASN A 75 1.03 -15.93 -0.36
C ASN A 75 -0.39 -15.76 0.21
N CYS A 76 -1.36 -15.40 -0.63
CA CYS A 76 -2.76 -15.26 -0.23
C CYS A 76 -3.30 -16.58 0.33
N GLY A 77 -3.98 -16.50 1.48
CA GLY A 77 -4.56 -17.66 2.16
C GLY A 77 -3.57 -18.47 3.01
N THR A 78 -2.34 -18.00 3.19
CA THR A 78 -1.36 -18.61 4.10
C THR A 78 -0.96 -17.65 5.22
N ASP A 79 -0.26 -18.16 6.23
CA ASP A 79 0.27 -17.34 7.33
C ASP A 79 1.39 -16.38 6.88
N ASP A 80 1.96 -16.59 5.69
CA ASP A 80 3.00 -15.76 5.09
C ASP A 80 2.45 -14.68 4.15
N PHE A 81 1.13 -14.44 4.17
CA PHE A 81 0.47 -13.41 3.36
C PHE A 81 1.18 -12.06 3.53
N GLY A 82 1.56 -11.45 2.41
CA GLY A 82 2.44 -10.29 2.46
C GLY A 82 2.41 -9.42 1.21
N LEU A 83 3.04 -8.26 1.38
CA LEU A 83 3.23 -7.24 0.36
C LEU A 83 4.67 -7.30 -0.16
N TYR A 84 4.79 -7.26 -1.48
CA TYR A 84 6.05 -7.32 -2.20
C TYR A 84 6.11 -6.19 -3.21
N ARG A 85 7.32 -5.70 -3.49
CA ARG A 85 7.53 -4.86 -4.66
C ARG A 85 7.54 -5.73 -5.91
N SER A 86 6.93 -5.22 -6.98
CA SER A 86 6.84 -5.97 -8.23
C SER A 86 8.04 -5.75 -9.16
N ASP A 87 8.86 -4.73 -8.92
CA ASP A 87 10.04 -4.44 -9.73
C ASP A 87 11.23 -5.34 -9.39
N ASP A 88 11.49 -5.56 -8.10
CA ASP A 88 12.63 -6.34 -7.61
C ASP A 88 12.23 -7.61 -6.83
N GLY A 89 10.93 -7.82 -6.58
CA GLY A 89 10.42 -8.96 -5.83
C GLY A 89 10.72 -8.91 -4.32
N SER A 90 11.23 -7.78 -3.82
CA SER A 90 11.56 -7.63 -2.40
C SER A 90 10.32 -7.61 -1.53
N ARG A 91 10.38 -8.29 -0.39
CA ARG A 91 9.31 -8.28 0.60
C ARG A 91 9.30 -6.94 1.34
N VAL A 92 8.16 -6.26 1.31
CA VAL A 92 7.93 -5.01 2.04
C VAL A 92 7.52 -5.31 3.48
N GLY A 93 6.63 -6.29 3.67
CA GLY A 93 6.16 -6.70 5.00
C GLY A 93 5.04 -7.72 4.93
N GLY A 94 4.68 -8.28 6.09
CA GLY A 94 3.52 -9.14 6.21
C GLY A 94 2.21 -8.35 6.17
N CYS A 95 1.11 -9.07 6.04
CA CYS A 95 -0.24 -8.53 6.15
C CYS A 95 -0.86 -8.96 7.48
N THR A 96 -1.37 -8.01 8.26
CA THR A 96 -2.08 -8.26 9.50
C THR A 96 -3.58 -8.12 9.28
N ARG A 97 -4.35 -9.17 9.62
CA ARG A 97 -5.81 -9.11 9.61
C ARG A 97 -6.27 -8.15 10.71
N ILE A 98 -7.19 -7.26 10.36
CA ILE A 98 -7.86 -6.40 11.33
C ILE A 98 -9.34 -6.78 11.43
N ALA A 99 -10.03 -6.20 12.43
CA ALA A 99 -11.48 -6.20 12.44
C ALA A 99 -11.99 -5.47 11.20
N ASP A 100 -12.99 -6.06 10.54
CA ASP A 100 -13.53 -5.49 9.30
C ASP A 100 -14.02 -4.06 9.53
N GLN A 101 -13.46 -3.13 8.76
CA GLN A 101 -13.74 -1.71 8.90
C GLN A 101 -14.42 -1.19 7.63
N LYS A 102 -15.68 -0.80 7.78
CA LYS A 102 -16.43 -0.14 6.71
C LYS A 102 -16.00 1.31 6.53
N ILE A 103 -15.72 1.70 5.29
CA ILE A 103 -15.35 3.06 4.89
C ILE A 103 -16.43 3.54 3.91
N GLY A 104 -17.15 4.59 4.32
CA GLY A 104 -18.20 5.20 3.50
C GLY A 104 -17.64 5.87 2.26
N CYS A 105 -18.30 5.70 1.10
CA CYS A 105 -17.89 6.32 -0.17
C CYS A 105 -18.92 7.28 -0.76
N ASP A 106 -19.95 7.64 -0.01
CA ASP A 106 -21.01 8.57 -0.39
C ASP A 106 -20.50 9.99 -0.70
N HIS A 107 -19.34 10.37 -0.15
CA HIS A 107 -18.66 11.64 -0.43
C HIS A 107 -17.94 11.71 -1.79
N VAL A 108 -17.84 10.58 -2.52
CA VAL A 108 -17.24 10.55 -3.86
C VAL A 108 -18.32 10.70 -4.93
N ALA A 109 -19.29 9.78 -4.94
CA ALA A 109 -20.49 9.85 -5.76
C ALA A 109 -21.52 8.83 -5.24
N ALA A 110 -22.81 9.08 -5.50
CA ALA A 110 -23.91 8.28 -4.96
C ALA A 110 -23.92 6.79 -5.40
N TYR A 111 -23.20 6.43 -6.46
CA TYR A 111 -23.11 5.08 -7.00
C TYR A 111 -21.82 4.35 -6.61
N VAL A 112 -20.92 4.99 -5.86
CA VAL A 112 -19.70 4.34 -5.38
C VAL A 112 -20.03 3.57 -4.11
N HIS A 113 -19.82 2.26 -4.14
CA HIS A 113 -20.05 1.42 -2.98
C HIS A 113 -18.97 1.61 -1.92
N ASP A 114 -19.36 1.40 -0.67
CA ASP A 114 -18.46 1.42 0.47
C ASP A 114 -17.37 0.35 0.34
N VAL A 115 -16.22 0.63 0.96
CA VAL A 115 -15.09 -0.29 1.01
C VAL A 115 -15.08 -0.98 2.38
N ILE A 116 -14.89 -2.30 2.40
CA ILE A 116 -14.66 -3.04 3.64
C ILE A 116 -13.18 -3.39 3.73
N LYS A 117 -12.48 -2.79 4.68
CA LYS A 117 -11.06 -3.05 4.93
C LYS A 117 -10.90 -4.31 5.77
N HIS A 118 -9.98 -5.19 5.35
CA HIS A 118 -9.69 -6.45 6.02
C HIS A 118 -8.26 -6.53 6.54
N TRP A 119 -7.28 -5.98 5.82
CA TRP A 119 -5.85 -6.14 6.16
C TRP A 119 -5.09 -4.82 6.10
N VAL A 120 -3.98 -4.78 6.85
CA VAL A 120 -2.92 -3.80 6.70
C VAL A 120 -1.62 -4.53 6.43
N CYS A 121 -0.96 -4.20 5.33
CA CYS A 121 0.27 -4.83 4.86
C CYS A 121 1.44 -3.85 4.83
N GLY A 122 2.65 -4.38 4.96
CA GLY A 122 3.88 -3.59 4.99
C GLY A 122 4.41 -3.41 6.41
N ASN A 123 5.44 -2.58 6.56
CA ASN A 123 6.10 -2.30 7.84
C ASN A 123 5.88 -0.83 8.21
#